data_AF-A0A955R6H7-F1
#
_entry.id   AF-A0A955R6H7-F1
#
_cell.length_a   1.000
_cell.length_b   1.000
_cell.length_c   1.000
_cell.angle_alpha   90.00
_cell.angle_beta   90.00
_cell.angle_gamma   90.00
#
_symmetry.space_group_name_H-M   'P 1'
#
loop_
_entity.id
_entity.type
_entity.pdbx_description
1 polymer ?
#
loop_
_entity_poly.entity_id
_entity_poly.type
_entity_poly.pdbx_seq_one_letter_code
_entity_poly.pdbx_strand_id
1 'polypeptide(L)' 'MIGDSVNVAARLMGRANPGQILASRSIHQAAGADLRMSEVGTLTVKGRQQPVEVVEIAP' A
#
# COMPACT_ATOMS: atom_id res chain seq x y z
N MET A 1 -7.91 -12.74 9.77
CA MET A 1 -6.87 -12.84 8.72
C MET A 1 -5.54 -12.48 9.37
N ILE A 2 -4.71 -13.47 9.71
CA ILE A 2 -3.37 -13.22 10.25
C ILE A 2 -2.40 -13.44 9.10
N GLY A 3 -1.55 -12.45 8.82
CA GLY A 3 -0.45 -12.58 7.86
C GLY A 3 -0.64 -11.85 6.52
N ASP A 4 -1.86 -11.60 6.06
CA ASP A 4 -2.05 -11.02 4.73
C ASP A 4 -1.74 -9.51 4.66
N SER A 5 -2.29 -8.70 5.57
CA SER A 5 -1.91 -7.29 5.69
C SER A 5 -0.42 -7.13 6.01
N VAL A 6 0.16 -8.08 6.76
CA VAL A 6 1.60 -8.12 7.07
C VAL A 6 2.43 -8.43 5.82
N ASN A 7 2.00 -9.39 4.99
CA ASN A 7 2.65 -9.71 3.72
C ASN A 7 2.60 -8.55 2.73
N VAL A 8 1.46 -7.84 2.65
CA VAL A 8 1.33 -6.62 1.84
C VAL A 8 2.29 -5.55 2.35
N ALA A 9 2.27 -5.24 3.65
CA ALA A 9 3.14 -4.22 4.24
C ALA A 9 4.62 -4.53 4.00
N ALA A 10 5.07 -5.76 4.23
CA ALA A 10 6.45 -6.19 3.97
C ALA A 10 6.85 -6.00 2.50
N ARG A 11 5.93 -6.27 1.57
CA ARG A 11 6.19 -6.16 0.13
C ARG A 11 6.17 -4.72 -0.37
N LEU A 12 5.35 -3.86 0.23
CA LEU A 12 5.35 -2.41 0.00
C LEU A 12 6.66 -1.79 0.51
N MET A 13 7.08 -2.13 1.73
CA MET A 13 8.37 -1.65 2.28
C MET A 13 9.55 -2.05 1.39
N GLY A 14 9.61 -3.29 0.91
CA GLY A 14 10.67 -3.73 0.02
C GLY A 14 10.67 -3.11 -1.39
N ARG A 15 9.64 -2.32 -1.74
CA ARG A 15 9.54 -1.59 -3.02
C ARG A 15 9.74 -0.09 -2.87
N ALA A 16 9.60 0.44 -1.66
CA ALA A 16 9.71 1.87 -1.42
C ALA A 16 11.16 2.33 -1.60
N ASN A 17 11.33 3.48 -2.26
CA ASN A 17 12.61 4.17 -2.26
C ASN A 17 12.88 4.79 -0.88
N PRO A 18 14.14 5.15 -0.55
CA PRO A 18 14.44 5.90 0.67
C PRO A 18 13.60 7.18 0.78
N GLY A 19 12.90 7.34 1.90
CA GLY A 19 12.01 8.48 2.16
C GLY A 19 10.61 8.37 1.53
N GLN A 20 10.33 7.31 0.75
CA GLN A 20 9.03 7.09 0.13
C GLN A 20 8.10 6.31 1.06
N ILE A 21 6.84 6.76 1.17
CA ILE A 21 5.80 6.08 1.96
C ILE A 21 4.80 5.44 1.02
N LEU A 22 4.82 4.11 0.92
CA LEU A 22 3.85 3.35 0.12
C LEU A 22 2.78 2.71 1.00
N ALA A 23 1.53 2.81 0.57
CA ALA A 23 0.37 2.26 1.24
C ALA A 23 -0.55 1.55 0.24
N SER A 24 -1.42 0.67 0.75
CA SER A 24 -2.54 0.18 -0.06
C SER A 24 -3.65 1.24 -0.11
N ARG A 25 -4.37 1.30 -1.23
CA ARG A 25 -5.49 2.26 -1.38
C ARG A 25 -6.57 2.12 -0.31
N SER A 26 -6.75 0.92 0.25
CA SER A 26 -7.67 0.67 1.36
C SER A 26 -7.36 1.49 2.62
N ILE A 27 -6.12 1.95 2.82
CA ILE A 27 -5.73 2.79 3.95
C ILE A 27 -6.35 4.18 3.86
N HIS A 28 -6.61 4.70 2.65
CA HIS A 28 -7.25 6.01 2.46
C HIS A 28 -8.61 6.10 3.18
N GLN A 29 -9.41 5.04 3.12
CA GLN A 29 -10.71 5.00 3.79
C GLN A 29 -10.59 5.01 5.32
N ALA A 30 -9.49 4.47 5.86
CA ALA A 30 -9.27 4.36 7.30
C ALA A 30 -8.55 5.57 7.91
N ALA A 31 -7.67 6.23 7.14
CA ALA A 31 -6.77 7.26 7.64
C ALA A 31 -7.27 8.71 7.42
N GLY A 32 -8.36 8.89 6.67
CA GLY A 32 -9.01 10.19 6.49
C GLY A 32 -8.53 10.97 5.25
N ALA A 33 -9.34 11.95 4.83
CA ALA A 33 -9.19 12.68 3.56
C ALA A 33 -8.00 13.66 3.53
N ASP A 34 -7.34 13.91 4.66
CA ASP A 34 -6.23 14.87 4.76
C ASP A 34 -4.90 14.32 4.21
N LEU A 35 -4.84 13.01 3.94
CA LEU A 35 -3.67 12.39 3.34
C LEU A 35 -3.66 12.62 1.83
N ARG A 36 -2.62 13.33 1.36
CA ARG A 36 -2.35 13.46 -0.06
C ARG A 36 -1.78 12.16 -0.59
N MET A 37 -2.54 11.51 -1.46
CA MET A 37 -2.17 10.24 -2.07
C MET A 37 -2.04 10.36 -3.58
N SER A 38 -0.97 9.82 -4.14
CA SER A 38 -0.77 9.67 -5.58
C SER A 38 -0.78 8.19 -5.97
N GLU A 39 -1.39 7.86 -7.11
CA GLU A 39 -1.38 6.49 -7.61
C GLU A 39 0.02 6.10 -8.08
N VAL A 40 0.50 4.94 -7.60
CA VAL A 40 1.80 4.37 -7.99
C VAL A 40 1.62 3.17 -8.90
N GLY A 41 0.55 2.40 -8.70
CA GLY A 41 0.19 1.25 -9.54
C GLY A 41 -0.42 0.13 -8.73
N THR A 42 -0.19 -1.12 -9.13
CA THR A 42 -0.74 -2.30 -8.45
C THR A 42 0.33 -3.32 -8.08
N LEU A 43 0.14 -3.98 -6.94
CA LEU A 43 0.99 -5.04 -6.43
C LEU A 43 0.25 -6.37 -6.39
N THR A 44 0.74 -7.35 -7.14
CA THR A 44 0.27 -8.74 -7.03
C THR A 44 0.96 -9.42 -5.85
N VAL A 45 0.16 -9.90 -4.89
CA VAL A 45 0.64 -10.67 -3.74
C VAL A 45 0.23 -12.13 -3.92
N LYS A 46 1.18 -13.05 -3.73
CA LYS A 46 0.92 -14.48 -3.81
C LYS A 46 -0.20 -14.87 -2.84
N GLY A 47 -1.23 -15.56 -3.33
CA GLY A 47 -2.39 -15.94 -2.53
C GLY A 47 -3.55 -14.93 -2.57
N ARG A 48 -3.38 -13.76 -3.21
CA ARG A 48 -4.47 -12.85 -3.54
C ARG A 48 -4.94 -13.05 -4.97
N GLN A 49 -6.26 -13.13 -5.14
CA GLN A 49 -6.91 -13.15 -6.46
C GLN A 49 -6.92 -11.77 -7.11
N GLN A 50 -7.08 -10.72 -6.31
CA GLN A 50 -7.15 -9.34 -6.77
C GLN A 50 -5.84 -8.61 -6.47
N PRO A 51 -5.28 -7.83 -7.43
CA PRO A 51 -4.14 -6.98 -7.19
C PRO A 51 -4.43 -5.96 -6.07
N VAL A 52 -3.39 -5.58 -5.32
CA VAL A 52 -3.47 -4.51 -4.33
C VAL A 52 -3.11 -3.20 -4.99
N GLU A 53 -4.03 -2.24 -5.03
CA GLU A 53 -3.72 -0.88 -5.47
C GLU A 53 -2.76 -0.22 -4.49
N VAL A 54 -1.69 0.35 -5.02
CA VAL A 54 -0.61 1.01 -4.28
C VAL A 54 -0.65 2.50 -4.55
N VAL A 55 -0.57 3.25 -3.46
CA VAL A 55 -0.49 4.71 -3.46
C VAL A 55 0.75 5.14 -2.69
N GLU A 56 1.27 6.30 -3.05
CA GLU A 56 2.28 7.00 -2.28
C GLU A 56 1.62 8.08 -1.44
N ILE A 57 2.03 8.19 -0.18
CA ILE A 57 1.56 9.22 0.74
C ILE A 57 2.62 10.32 0.79
N ALA A 58 2.23 11.54 0.40
CA ALA A 58 3.07 12.71 0.58
C ALA A 58 2.98 13.18 2.06
N PRO A 59 4.10 13.65 2.65
CA PRO A 59 4.11 14.25 3.98
C PRO A 59 3.30 15.56 4.06
#